data_AF-X1HLB0-F1
#
_entry.id   AF-X1HLB0-F1
#
_cell.length_a   1.000
_cell.length_b   1.000
_cell.length_c   1.000
_cell.angle_alpha   90.00
_cell.angle_beta   90.00
_cell.angle_gamma   90.00
#
_symmetry.space_group_name_H-M   'P 1'
#
loop_
_entity.id
_entity.type
_entity.pdbx_description
1 polymer ?
#
loop_
_entity_poly.entity_id
_entity_poly.type
_entity_poly.pdbx_seq_one_letter_code
_entity_poly.pdbx_strand_id
1 'polypeptide(L)'
;IIVNYNLDILSALKRKAPLNVEDITLVKPRMTLVRDNQGIFDFIKKFNFSGDSLSIIVKRMNFQDGNLDYVDYRTTKEDGLLTKVKSLNGYISLENLPKVEFVCLAAREEDNTPIALEGYFFTNSLGYSLDITLKDADITHFQYYLAETKPFNLKKGLLDLNLHLANDLDTTEGETIWYGQASARDVDLFPDFLDGIELKQAEGSATFDSKETIIEKITAHYKNSPFTLTGNLAYIDEFNYNMKVKSHDFKLSDLKEGLKEYISLSQEFQAKGKSNLSFEVSGSEEIFQVQGELLTEQGKLQGYDFS
;
A
#
# COMPACT_ATOMS: atom_id res chain seq x y z
N ILE A 1 -21.27 -10.66 -24.72
CA ILE A 1 -21.27 -11.85 -23.83
C ILE A 1 -21.13 -13.06 -24.73
N ILE A 2 -20.13 -13.90 -24.47
CA ILE A 2 -19.92 -15.19 -25.15
C ILE A 2 -20.18 -16.27 -24.09
N VAL A 3 -20.99 -17.28 -24.42
CA VAL A 3 -21.38 -18.33 -23.47
C VAL A 3 -21.00 -19.68 -24.05
N ASN A 4 -20.11 -20.40 -23.36
CA ASN A 4 -19.76 -21.79 -23.66
C ASN A 4 -20.53 -22.70 -22.70
N TYR A 5 -21.34 -23.58 -23.25
CA TYR A 5 -22.17 -24.49 -22.46
C TYR A 5 -22.09 -25.91 -23.00
N ASN A 6 -22.21 -26.87 -22.08
CA ASN A 6 -22.27 -28.28 -22.44
C ASN A 6 -23.73 -28.73 -22.36
N LEU A 7 -24.35 -29.01 -23.50
CA LEU A 7 -25.75 -29.40 -23.59
C LEU A 7 -25.86 -30.90 -23.85
N ASP A 8 -26.18 -31.67 -22.83
CA ASP A 8 -26.78 -32.99 -23.03
C ASP A 8 -28.24 -32.79 -23.48
N ILE A 9 -28.44 -32.80 -24.80
CA ILE A 9 -29.73 -32.59 -25.47
C ILE A 9 -30.82 -33.53 -24.90
N LEU A 10 -30.48 -34.76 -24.51
CA LEU A 10 -31.44 -35.74 -23.97
C LEU A 10 -31.90 -35.41 -22.55
N SER A 11 -31.04 -34.78 -21.74
CA SER A 11 -31.35 -34.35 -20.38
C SER A 11 -32.08 -33.00 -20.35
N ALA A 12 -31.73 -32.09 -21.27
CA ALA A 12 -32.41 -30.81 -21.47
C ALA A 12 -33.88 -31.00 -21.91
N LEU A 13 -34.14 -31.93 -22.83
CA LEU A 13 -35.51 -32.29 -23.27
C LEU A 13 -36.38 -32.86 -22.13
N LYS A 14 -35.76 -33.41 -21.08
CA LYS A 14 -36.47 -33.99 -19.93
C LYS A 14 -36.70 -33.01 -18.77
N ARG A 15 -36.22 -31.75 -18.86
CA ARG A 15 -36.19 -30.76 -17.75
C ARG A 15 -35.57 -31.30 -16.44
N LYS A 16 -34.71 -32.31 -16.54
CA LYS A 16 -34.20 -33.06 -15.36
C LYS A 16 -32.83 -32.58 -14.88
N ALA A 17 -32.11 -31.79 -15.67
CA ALA A 17 -30.76 -31.36 -15.35
C ALA A 17 -30.61 -29.83 -15.46
N PRO A 18 -29.90 -29.18 -14.52
CA PRO A 18 -29.48 -27.79 -14.66
C PRO A 18 -28.64 -27.60 -15.92
N LEU A 19 -28.76 -26.43 -16.56
CA LEU A 19 -27.88 -26.05 -17.66
C LEU A 19 -26.48 -25.78 -17.09
N ASN A 20 -25.51 -26.60 -17.50
CA ASN A 20 -24.12 -26.43 -17.08
C ASN A 20 -23.40 -25.53 -18.10
N VAL A 21 -23.07 -24.32 -17.66
CA VAL A 21 -22.32 -23.34 -18.43
C VAL A 21 -20.87 -23.42 -17.98
N GLU A 22 -19.99 -23.84 -18.88
CA GLU A 22 -18.57 -23.97 -18.59
C GLU A 22 -17.95 -22.58 -18.42
N ASP A 23 -18.14 -21.71 -19.40
CA ASP A 23 -17.59 -20.36 -19.36
C ASP A 23 -18.62 -19.31 -19.79
N ILE A 24 -18.65 -18.19 -19.07
CA ILE A 24 -19.22 -16.93 -19.54
C ILE A 24 -18.08 -15.95 -19.75
N THR A 25 -17.89 -15.46 -20.97
CA THR A 25 -16.92 -14.39 -21.25
C THR A 25 -17.63 -13.06 -21.46
N LEU A 26 -17.32 -12.10 -20.61
CA LEU A 26 -17.74 -10.72 -20.73
C LEU A 26 -16.66 -9.95 -21.51
N VAL A 27 -17.03 -9.49 -22.71
CA VAL A 27 -16.14 -8.71 -23.59
C VAL A 27 -16.51 -7.24 -23.45
N LYS A 28 -15.52 -6.42 -23.09
CA LYS A 28 -15.67 -4.99 -22.80
C LYS A 28 -16.75 -4.68 -21.75
N PRO A 29 -16.83 -5.44 -20.63
CA PRO A 29 -17.76 -5.10 -19.57
C PRO A 29 -17.40 -3.74 -19.00
N ARG A 30 -18.42 -2.99 -18.56
CA ARG A 30 -18.23 -1.79 -17.75
C ARG A 30 -18.91 -2.02 -16.41
N MET A 31 -18.13 -1.94 -15.34
CA MET A 31 -18.60 -2.20 -13.98
C MET A 31 -18.28 -1.03 -13.08
N THR A 32 -19.05 -0.88 -12.03
CA THR A 32 -18.72 -0.03 -10.90
C THR A 32 -18.68 -0.92 -9.67
N LEU A 33 -17.73 -0.71 -8.76
CA LEU A 33 -17.66 -1.35 -7.46
C LEU A 33 -17.60 -0.24 -6.41
N VAL A 34 -18.48 -0.31 -5.41
CA VAL A 34 -18.54 0.70 -4.36
C VAL A 34 -18.30 0.03 -3.02
N ARG A 35 -17.39 0.59 -2.22
CA ARG A 35 -17.27 0.34 -0.77
C ARG A 35 -17.82 1.55 -0.03
N ASP A 36 -18.88 1.35 0.76
CA ASP A 36 -19.49 2.43 1.53
C ASP A 36 -18.67 2.81 2.77
N ASN A 37 -19.13 3.82 3.50
CA ASN A 37 -18.49 4.32 4.71
C ASN A 37 -18.53 3.33 5.90
N GLN A 38 -19.38 2.29 5.83
CA GLN A 38 -19.40 1.18 6.78
C GLN A 38 -18.42 0.07 6.37
N GLY A 39 -17.74 0.24 5.24
CA GLY A 39 -16.81 -0.74 4.69
C GLY A 39 -17.48 -1.89 3.93
N ILE A 40 -18.79 -1.80 3.67
CA ILE A 40 -19.57 -2.81 2.97
C ILE A 40 -19.44 -2.58 1.46
N PHE A 41 -19.10 -3.65 0.74
CA PHE A 41 -19.05 -3.61 -0.72
C PHE A 41 -20.42 -3.88 -1.34
N ASP A 42 -20.74 -3.17 -2.42
CA ASP A 42 -21.97 -3.36 -3.18
C ASP A 42 -21.93 -4.56 -4.15
N PHE A 43 -20.79 -5.26 -4.26
CA PHE A 43 -20.64 -6.44 -5.12
C PHE A 43 -21.62 -7.54 -4.72
N ILE A 44 -21.85 -7.78 -3.42
CA ILE A 44 -22.75 -8.85 -2.97
C ILE A 44 -24.16 -8.64 -3.52
N LYS A 45 -24.63 -7.39 -3.55
CA LYS A 45 -25.93 -7.05 -4.13
C LYS A 45 -25.96 -7.22 -5.65
N LYS A 46 -24.86 -6.89 -6.33
CA LYS A 46 -24.72 -6.97 -7.80
C LYS A 46 -24.58 -8.40 -8.32
N PHE A 47 -24.00 -9.29 -7.52
CA PHE A 47 -23.80 -10.70 -7.83
C PHE A 47 -24.76 -11.63 -7.07
N ASN A 48 -25.82 -11.10 -6.45
CA ASN A 48 -26.85 -11.93 -5.83
C ASN A 48 -27.64 -12.67 -6.93
N PHE A 49 -27.13 -13.82 -7.36
CA PHE A 49 -27.77 -14.74 -8.31
C PHE A 49 -28.93 -15.52 -7.67
N SER A 50 -29.75 -14.90 -6.82
CA SER A 50 -30.99 -15.48 -6.31
C SER A 50 -32.07 -15.42 -7.41
N GLY A 51 -31.92 -16.26 -8.44
CA GLY A 51 -32.85 -16.38 -9.56
C GLY A 51 -33.62 -17.70 -9.49
N ASP A 52 -34.83 -17.68 -8.94
CA ASP A 52 -35.75 -18.83 -8.79
C ASP A 52 -36.27 -19.45 -10.11
N SER A 53 -35.69 -19.16 -11.28
CA SER A 53 -36.32 -19.52 -12.56
C SER A 53 -35.43 -20.21 -13.59
N LEU A 54 -34.12 -20.30 -13.39
CA LEU A 54 -33.20 -21.03 -14.27
C LEU A 54 -32.08 -21.66 -13.45
N SER A 55 -32.07 -23.00 -13.36
CA SER A 55 -30.99 -23.75 -12.72
C SER A 55 -29.76 -23.77 -13.62
N ILE A 56 -29.07 -22.63 -13.71
CA ILE A 56 -27.80 -22.48 -14.44
C ILE A 56 -26.67 -22.60 -13.44
N ILE A 57 -25.76 -23.54 -13.67
CA ILE A 57 -24.49 -23.64 -12.93
C ILE A 57 -23.42 -23.07 -13.83
N VAL A 58 -22.83 -21.94 -13.44
CA VAL A 58 -21.70 -21.32 -14.14
C VAL A 58 -20.43 -21.77 -13.46
N LYS A 59 -19.50 -22.38 -14.21
CA LYS A 59 -18.19 -22.79 -13.67
C LYS A 59 -17.19 -21.64 -13.65
N ARG A 60 -17.15 -20.79 -14.68
CA ARG A 60 -16.18 -19.70 -14.76
C ARG A 60 -16.77 -18.46 -15.44
N MET A 61 -16.40 -17.30 -14.92
CA MET A 61 -16.65 -16.00 -15.54
C MET A 61 -15.32 -15.39 -15.97
N ASN A 62 -15.15 -15.12 -17.26
CA ASN A 62 -13.98 -14.50 -17.83
C ASN A 62 -14.28 -13.03 -18.18
N PHE A 63 -13.29 -12.17 -18.00
CA PHE A 63 -13.34 -10.76 -18.36
C PHE A 63 -12.30 -10.52 -19.46
N GLN A 64 -12.72 -9.83 -20.51
CA GLN A 64 -11.83 -9.45 -21.61
C GLN A 64 -12.01 -7.96 -21.90
N ASP A 65 -10.91 -7.20 -21.81
CA ASP A 65 -10.86 -5.77 -22.14
C ASP A 65 -11.92 -4.93 -21.41
N GLY A 66 -12.16 -5.24 -20.14
CA GLY A 66 -13.16 -4.56 -19.31
C GLY A 66 -12.70 -3.23 -18.71
N ASN A 67 -13.67 -2.48 -18.21
CA ASN A 67 -13.47 -1.27 -17.41
C ASN A 67 -14.17 -1.42 -16.06
N LEU A 68 -13.52 -0.95 -15.00
CA LEU A 68 -14.07 -0.95 -13.64
C LEU A 68 -13.80 0.40 -12.98
N ASP A 69 -14.89 1.02 -12.51
CA ASP A 69 -14.85 2.21 -11.65
C ASP A 69 -14.95 1.73 -10.18
N TYR A 70 -13.87 1.84 -9.40
CA TYR A 70 -13.89 1.54 -7.96
C TYR A 70 -14.04 2.82 -7.14
N VAL A 71 -15.04 2.89 -6.26
CA VAL A 71 -15.30 4.03 -5.38
C VAL A 71 -15.22 3.58 -3.92
N ASP A 72 -14.35 4.21 -3.14
CA ASP A 72 -14.12 3.87 -1.73
C ASP A 72 -14.41 5.06 -0.80
N TYR A 73 -15.51 4.97 -0.06
CA TYR A 73 -15.92 5.98 0.92
C TYR A 73 -15.30 5.77 2.31
N ARG A 74 -14.43 4.77 2.49
CA ARG A 74 -13.72 4.52 3.76
C ARG A 74 -12.31 5.13 3.78
N THR A 75 -12.02 6.07 2.87
CA THR A 75 -10.73 6.76 2.77
C THR A 75 -10.82 8.16 3.39
N THR A 76 -9.67 8.83 3.58
CA THR A 76 -9.64 10.24 4.01
C THR A 76 -9.91 11.23 2.89
N LYS A 77 -10.11 10.76 1.65
CA LYS A 77 -10.42 11.64 0.52
C LYS A 77 -11.88 12.11 0.61
N GLU A 78 -12.08 13.42 0.52
CA GLU A 78 -13.42 14.02 0.39
C GLU A 78 -14.13 13.42 -0.85
N ASP A 79 -15.40 13.06 -0.70
CA ASP A 79 -16.22 12.34 -1.70
C ASP A 79 -15.76 10.91 -2.07
N GLY A 80 -14.78 10.37 -1.34
CA GLY A 80 -14.27 9.02 -1.54
C GLY A 80 -13.16 8.92 -2.60
N LEU A 81 -12.45 7.78 -2.59
CA LEU A 81 -11.40 7.50 -3.56
C LEU A 81 -11.99 6.78 -4.77
N LEU A 82 -12.00 7.47 -5.90
CA LEU A 82 -12.28 6.88 -7.20
C LEU A 82 -10.98 6.38 -7.85
N THR A 83 -10.95 5.09 -8.16
CA THR A 83 -9.91 4.46 -9.00
C THR A 83 -10.58 3.90 -10.23
N LYS A 84 -10.14 4.31 -11.42
CA LYS A 84 -10.62 3.74 -12.67
C LYS A 84 -9.59 2.80 -13.24
N VAL A 85 -10.03 1.64 -13.68
CA VAL A 85 -9.15 0.68 -14.37
C VAL A 85 -9.76 0.29 -15.71
N LYS A 86 -8.87 0.08 -16.68
CA LYS A 86 -9.15 -0.35 -18.05
C LYS A 86 -8.35 -1.61 -18.37
N SER A 87 -8.63 -2.19 -19.53
CA SER A 87 -7.97 -3.42 -19.98
C SER A 87 -8.09 -4.53 -18.92
N LEU A 88 -9.21 -4.59 -18.19
CA LEU A 88 -9.48 -5.61 -17.19
C LEU A 88 -9.62 -6.96 -17.90
N ASN A 89 -8.68 -7.85 -17.64
CA ASN A 89 -8.63 -9.20 -18.16
C ASN A 89 -8.45 -10.18 -17.00
N GLY A 90 -9.12 -11.33 -17.05
CA GLY A 90 -9.03 -12.27 -15.95
C GLY A 90 -10.20 -13.22 -15.87
N TYR A 91 -10.32 -13.89 -14.73
CA TYR A 91 -11.44 -14.78 -14.46
C TYR A 91 -11.82 -14.84 -12.98
N ILE A 92 -13.05 -15.29 -12.74
CA ILE A 92 -13.56 -15.76 -11.45
C ILE A 92 -14.01 -17.21 -11.67
N SER A 93 -13.42 -18.14 -10.93
CA SER A 93 -13.75 -19.57 -10.94
C SER A 93 -14.74 -19.88 -9.81
N LEU A 94 -15.85 -20.51 -10.19
CA LEU A 94 -16.94 -21.00 -9.36
C LEU A 94 -17.00 -22.53 -9.36
N GLU A 95 -16.00 -23.22 -9.95
CA GLU A 95 -15.97 -24.68 -10.07
C GLU A 95 -15.96 -25.39 -8.72
N ASN A 96 -15.31 -24.78 -7.72
CA ASN A 96 -14.99 -25.38 -6.43
C ASN A 96 -15.73 -24.69 -5.26
N LEU A 97 -16.97 -24.22 -5.49
CA LEU A 97 -17.79 -23.61 -4.44
C LEU A 97 -17.81 -24.50 -3.17
N PRO A 98 -17.73 -23.90 -1.96
CA PRO A 98 -17.83 -22.47 -1.67
C PRO A 98 -16.54 -21.67 -1.89
N LYS A 99 -15.43 -22.29 -2.31
CA LYS A 99 -14.20 -21.59 -2.67
C LYS A 99 -14.34 -20.94 -4.05
N VAL A 100 -14.13 -19.63 -4.10
CA VAL A 100 -14.10 -18.83 -5.33
C VAL A 100 -12.68 -18.37 -5.56
N GLU A 101 -12.11 -18.68 -6.72
CA GLU A 101 -10.75 -18.28 -7.09
C GLU A 101 -10.81 -17.19 -8.16
N PHE A 102 -9.87 -16.26 -8.16
CA PHE A 102 -9.85 -15.19 -9.15
C PHE A 102 -8.42 -14.82 -9.52
N VAL A 103 -8.27 -14.37 -10.77
CA VAL A 103 -7.05 -13.76 -11.30
C VAL A 103 -7.48 -12.61 -12.19
N CYS A 104 -7.00 -11.41 -11.91
CA CYS A 104 -7.37 -10.18 -12.58
C CYS A 104 -6.12 -9.34 -12.86
N LEU A 105 -5.97 -8.94 -14.11
CA LEU A 105 -4.97 -7.99 -14.57
C LEU A 105 -5.69 -6.78 -15.14
N ALA A 106 -5.26 -5.59 -14.77
CA ALA A 106 -5.81 -4.35 -15.28
C ALA A 106 -4.72 -3.27 -15.36
N ALA A 107 -5.07 -2.14 -15.96
CA ALA A 107 -4.25 -0.94 -15.91
C ALA A 107 -5.10 0.22 -15.37
N ARG A 108 -4.55 1.04 -14.48
CA ARG A 108 -5.20 2.27 -14.04
C ARG A 108 -5.43 3.19 -15.24
N GLU A 109 -6.61 3.81 -15.33
CA GLU A 109 -7.01 4.58 -16.50
C GLU A 109 -6.15 5.84 -16.65
N GLU A 110 -5.86 6.52 -15.54
CA GLU A 110 -5.16 7.81 -15.50
C GLU A 110 -3.72 7.75 -16.04
N ASP A 111 -2.96 6.70 -15.71
CA ASP A 111 -1.52 6.63 -15.98
C ASP A 111 -1.05 5.30 -16.60
N ASN A 112 -1.95 4.35 -16.83
CA ASN A 112 -1.65 2.98 -17.30
C ASN A 112 -0.84 2.12 -16.31
N THR A 113 -0.82 2.48 -15.03
CA THR A 113 -0.16 1.67 -13.99
C THR A 113 -0.76 0.26 -13.97
N PRO A 114 0.04 -0.82 -14.16
CA PRO A 114 -0.45 -2.18 -14.09
C PRO A 114 -0.86 -2.56 -12.65
N ILE A 115 -2.00 -3.25 -12.55
CA ILE A 115 -2.54 -3.78 -11.30
C ILE A 115 -2.81 -5.26 -11.54
N ALA A 116 -2.24 -6.12 -10.69
CA ALA A 116 -2.54 -7.54 -10.68
C ALA A 116 -3.12 -7.94 -9.32
N LEU A 117 -4.22 -8.70 -9.38
CA LEU A 117 -4.91 -9.26 -8.22
C LEU A 117 -5.11 -10.75 -8.47
N GLU A 118 -4.68 -11.59 -7.55
CA GLU A 118 -4.97 -13.02 -7.61
C GLU A 118 -5.29 -13.55 -6.22
N GLY A 119 -6.03 -14.65 -6.15
CA GLY A 119 -6.34 -15.27 -4.86
C GLY A 119 -7.65 -16.02 -4.84
N TYR A 120 -8.19 -16.18 -3.64
CA TYR A 120 -9.44 -16.86 -3.40
C TYR A 120 -10.17 -16.34 -2.16
N PHE A 121 -11.47 -16.61 -2.09
CA PHE A 121 -12.28 -16.42 -0.88
C PHE A 121 -13.32 -17.52 -0.76
N PHE A 122 -13.81 -17.76 0.45
CA PHE A 122 -14.92 -18.67 0.71
C PHE A 122 -16.23 -17.90 0.86
N THR A 123 -17.30 -18.34 0.17
CA THR A 123 -18.60 -17.65 0.23
C THR A 123 -19.36 -17.85 1.55
N ASN A 124 -18.95 -18.83 2.36
CA ASN A 124 -19.64 -19.26 3.58
C ASN A 124 -18.75 -19.24 4.83
N SER A 125 -17.54 -18.68 4.72
CA SER A 125 -16.61 -18.52 5.85
C SER A 125 -15.73 -17.29 5.64
N LEU A 126 -14.89 -16.97 6.62
CA LEU A 126 -13.96 -15.84 6.56
C LEU A 126 -12.63 -16.19 5.87
N GLY A 127 -12.48 -17.41 5.35
CA GLY A 127 -11.23 -17.83 4.71
C GLY A 127 -10.99 -17.07 3.40
N TYR A 128 -9.80 -16.50 3.24
CA TYR A 128 -9.38 -15.85 2.00
C TYR A 128 -7.86 -15.84 1.86
N SER A 129 -7.41 -15.64 0.63
CA SER A 129 -6.05 -15.27 0.27
C SER A 129 -6.12 -14.28 -0.89
N LEU A 130 -5.32 -13.23 -0.84
CA LEU A 130 -5.29 -12.15 -1.83
C LEU A 130 -3.85 -11.70 -2.00
N ASP A 131 -3.35 -11.86 -3.21
CA ASP A 131 -2.11 -11.27 -3.68
C ASP A 131 -2.42 -10.00 -4.47
N ILE A 132 -1.70 -8.93 -4.16
CA ILE A 132 -1.76 -7.64 -4.83
C ILE A 132 -0.38 -7.29 -5.33
N THR A 133 -0.25 -7.09 -6.63
CA THR A 133 0.96 -6.56 -7.25
C THR A 133 0.67 -5.24 -7.94
N LEU A 134 1.43 -4.21 -7.55
CA LEU A 134 1.49 -2.90 -8.18
C LEU A 134 2.91 -2.67 -8.68
N LYS A 135 3.04 -2.08 -9.85
CA LYS A 135 4.34 -1.69 -10.39
C LYS A 135 4.27 -0.28 -10.96
N ASP A 136 5.25 0.54 -10.61
CA ASP A 136 5.35 1.93 -11.02
C ASP A 136 4.09 2.75 -10.70
N ALA A 137 3.41 2.41 -9.60
CA ALA A 137 2.14 3.01 -9.24
C ALA A 137 2.34 4.38 -8.60
N ASP A 138 1.53 5.36 -8.99
CA ASP A 138 1.56 6.70 -8.38
C ASP A 138 1.20 6.63 -6.89
N ILE A 139 2.20 6.85 -6.03
CA ILE A 139 2.04 6.73 -4.57
C ILE A 139 1.05 7.76 -4.01
N THR A 140 0.86 8.89 -4.71
CA THR A 140 -0.06 9.94 -4.25
C THR A 140 -1.51 9.49 -4.30
N HIS A 141 -1.83 8.48 -5.11
CA HIS A 141 -3.15 7.87 -5.18
C HIS A 141 -3.52 7.11 -3.91
N PHE A 142 -2.53 6.47 -3.27
CA PHE A 142 -2.74 5.58 -2.12
C PHE A 142 -2.62 6.29 -0.77
N GLN A 143 -2.18 7.55 -0.74
CA GLN A 143 -1.98 8.29 0.50
C GLN A 143 -3.25 8.39 1.37
N TYR A 144 -4.43 8.32 0.74
CA TYR A 144 -5.72 8.39 1.41
C TYR A 144 -6.08 7.12 2.20
N TYR A 145 -5.30 6.05 2.04
CA TYR A 145 -5.39 4.83 2.85
C TYR A 145 -4.52 4.88 4.11
N LEU A 146 -3.65 5.87 4.25
CA LEU A 146 -2.72 6.02 5.38
C LEU A 146 -3.32 6.81 6.56
N ALA A 147 -4.65 6.83 6.65
CA ALA A 147 -5.48 7.73 7.47
C ALA A 147 -5.16 7.79 8.97
N GLU A 148 -4.59 6.74 9.53
CA GLU A 148 -4.23 6.68 10.96
C GLU A 148 -2.99 7.53 11.29
N THR A 149 -2.26 7.97 10.27
CA THR A 149 -1.13 8.90 10.41
C THR A 149 -1.56 10.30 9.96
N LYS A 150 -1.13 11.35 10.67
CA LYS A 150 -1.19 12.72 10.11
C LYS A 150 -0.60 12.67 8.70
N PRO A 151 -1.20 13.36 7.70
CA PRO A 151 -0.91 13.05 6.31
C PRO A 151 0.57 13.27 5.99
N PHE A 152 1.17 12.29 5.31
CA PHE A 152 2.52 12.40 4.74
C PHE A 152 2.62 13.47 3.64
N ASN A 153 1.46 13.93 3.12
CA ASN A 153 1.34 14.92 2.06
C ASN A 153 2.25 14.60 0.86
N LEU A 154 2.04 13.41 0.29
CA LEU A 154 2.78 12.94 -0.87
C LEU A 154 2.47 13.84 -2.08
N LYS A 155 3.51 14.43 -2.67
CA LYS A 155 3.37 15.31 -3.87
C LYS A 155 3.61 14.57 -5.17
N LYS A 156 4.51 13.58 -5.13
CA LYS A 156 4.82 12.68 -6.24
C LYS A 156 5.55 11.45 -5.72
N GLY A 157 5.68 10.45 -6.58
CA GLY A 157 6.50 9.27 -6.35
C GLY A 157 5.89 8.04 -7.01
N LEU A 158 6.72 7.04 -7.24
CA LEU A 158 6.31 5.75 -7.78
C LEU A 158 6.51 4.66 -6.72
N LEU A 159 5.57 3.71 -6.67
CA LEU A 159 5.50 2.61 -5.72
C LEU A 159 5.42 1.29 -6.48
N ASP A 160 6.32 0.37 -6.15
CA ASP A 160 6.14 -1.06 -6.41
C ASP A 160 5.67 -1.71 -5.10
N LEU A 161 4.66 -2.57 -5.18
CA LEU A 161 4.12 -3.30 -4.04
C LEU A 161 3.88 -4.74 -4.45
N ASN A 162 4.35 -5.68 -3.63
CA ASN A 162 3.84 -7.04 -3.60
C ASN A 162 3.32 -7.29 -2.19
N LEU A 163 2.04 -7.60 -2.07
CA LEU A 163 1.37 -7.80 -0.80
C LEU A 163 0.55 -9.08 -0.88
N HIS A 164 0.82 -10.00 0.03
CA HIS A 164 -0.02 -11.15 0.30
C HIS A 164 -0.84 -10.86 1.56
N LEU A 165 -2.15 -11.10 1.51
CA LEU A 165 -3.04 -11.12 2.67
C LEU A 165 -3.79 -12.45 2.70
N ALA A 166 -3.86 -13.08 3.86
CA ALA A 166 -4.63 -14.30 4.05
C ALA A 166 -5.30 -14.32 5.41
N ASN A 167 -6.46 -14.94 5.47
CA ASN A 167 -7.06 -15.40 6.71
C ASN A 167 -7.14 -16.92 6.61
N ASP A 168 -6.19 -17.59 7.25
CA ASP A 168 -6.11 -19.05 7.23
C ASP A 168 -6.88 -19.64 8.41
N LEU A 169 -7.94 -20.37 8.09
CA LEU A 169 -8.81 -21.05 9.05
C LEU A 169 -8.11 -22.23 9.75
N ASP A 170 -6.96 -22.68 9.25
CA ASP A 170 -6.16 -23.74 9.88
C ASP A 170 -5.38 -23.23 11.12
N THR A 171 -5.33 -21.90 11.33
CA THR A 171 -4.80 -21.29 12.55
C THR A 171 -5.92 -21.08 13.57
N THR A 172 -5.66 -21.39 14.84
CA THR A 172 -6.66 -21.53 15.92
C THR A 172 -7.48 -20.27 16.24
N GLU A 173 -7.15 -19.11 15.67
CA GLU A 173 -7.81 -17.82 15.97
C GLU A 173 -8.22 -16.98 14.74
N GLY A 174 -8.03 -17.47 13.50
CA GLY A 174 -8.38 -16.69 12.31
C GLY A 174 -7.57 -15.39 12.19
N GLU A 175 -6.28 -15.44 12.52
CA GLU A 175 -5.37 -14.31 12.41
C GLU A 175 -5.21 -13.91 10.93
N THR A 176 -5.21 -12.60 10.67
CA THR A 176 -4.91 -12.10 9.34
C THR A 176 -3.39 -12.10 9.17
N ILE A 177 -2.91 -13.01 8.33
CA ILE A 177 -1.51 -13.09 7.92
C ILE A 177 -1.34 -12.12 6.75
N TRP A 178 -0.34 -11.26 6.84
CA TRP A 178 0.04 -10.40 5.74
C TRP A 178 1.56 -10.35 5.64
N TYR A 179 2.09 -10.30 4.43
CA TYR A 179 3.52 -10.14 4.18
C TYR A 179 3.77 -9.64 2.77
N GLY A 180 4.96 -9.10 2.54
CA GLY A 180 5.28 -8.52 1.26
C GLY A 180 6.53 -7.67 1.23
N GLN A 181 6.63 -6.92 0.15
CA GLN A 181 7.68 -5.94 -0.07
C GLN A 181 7.10 -4.71 -0.75
N ALA A 182 7.61 -3.55 -0.37
CA ALA A 182 7.35 -2.30 -1.04
C ALA A 182 8.67 -1.64 -1.41
N SER A 183 8.71 -1.01 -2.58
CA SER A 183 9.80 -0.10 -2.93
C SER A 183 9.21 1.17 -3.52
N ALA A 184 9.87 2.30 -3.25
CA ALA A 184 9.44 3.58 -3.75
C ALA A 184 10.61 4.35 -4.35
N ARG A 185 10.32 5.20 -5.33
CA ARG A 185 11.32 6.04 -6.01
C ARG A 185 10.76 7.42 -6.35
N ASP A 186 11.67 8.39 -6.39
CA ASP A 186 11.37 9.81 -6.66
C ASP A 186 10.21 10.37 -5.82
N VAL A 187 10.13 9.95 -4.55
CA VAL A 187 9.05 10.37 -3.64
C VAL A 187 9.36 11.72 -3.02
N ASP A 188 8.42 12.67 -3.13
CA ASP A 188 8.48 13.94 -2.40
C ASP A 188 7.34 13.96 -1.36
N LEU A 189 7.68 14.19 -0.09
CA LEU A 189 6.74 14.16 1.03
C LEU A 189 6.96 15.30 2.02
N PHE A 190 5.85 15.77 2.61
CA PHE A 190 5.77 16.94 3.49
C PHE A 190 4.93 16.60 4.75
N PRO A 191 5.39 15.64 5.56
CA PRO A 191 4.62 15.11 6.67
C PRO A 191 4.24 16.19 7.68
N ASP A 192 2.94 16.33 7.92
CA ASP A 192 2.41 17.30 8.88
C ASP A 192 2.87 17.01 10.32
N PHE A 193 3.18 15.74 10.62
CA PHE A 193 3.71 15.33 11.94
C PHE A 193 5.17 15.71 12.17
N LEU A 194 5.90 16.10 11.12
CA LEU A 194 7.27 16.61 11.22
C LEU A 194 7.32 18.12 11.01
N ASP A 195 6.29 18.85 11.43
CA ASP A 195 6.16 20.30 11.26
C ASP A 195 6.41 20.76 9.81
N GLY A 196 5.97 19.95 8.84
CA GLY A 196 6.10 20.24 7.41
C GLY A 196 7.52 20.11 6.86
N ILE A 197 8.40 19.33 7.50
CA ILE A 197 9.71 18.98 6.94
C ILE A 197 9.53 18.43 5.52
N GLU A 198 10.18 19.09 4.56
CA GLU A 198 10.19 18.69 3.16
C GLU A 198 11.32 17.67 2.92
N LEU A 199 10.95 16.44 2.57
CA LEU A 199 11.87 15.41 2.12
C LEU A 199 11.68 15.21 0.62
N LYS A 200 12.77 15.28 -0.14
CA LYS A 200 12.77 15.17 -1.61
C LYS A 200 13.49 13.93 -2.08
N GLN A 201 13.02 13.42 -3.22
CA GLN A 201 13.67 12.33 -3.95
C GLN A 201 13.96 11.14 -3.03
N ALA A 202 12.97 10.80 -2.20
CA ALA A 202 13.05 9.64 -1.34
C ALA A 202 12.94 8.38 -2.20
N GLU A 203 13.89 7.48 -1.99
CA GLU A 203 13.99 6.18 -2.66
C GLU A 203 14.33 5.12 -1.63
N GLY A 204 13.73 3.94 -1.72
CA GLY A 204 14.05 2.87 -0.80
C GLY A 204 13.12 1.68 -0.90
N SER A 205 13.39 0.69 -0.05
CA SER A 205 12.63 -0.55 0.03
C SER A 205 12.42 -0.98 1.47
N ALA A 206 11.32 -1.69 1.69
CA ALA A 206 11.03 -2.37 2.93
C ALA A 206 10.37 -3.73 2.65
N THR A 207 10.72 -4.72 3.46
CA THR A 207 9.97 -5.98 3.56
C THR A 207 9.14 -5.93 4.82
N PHE A 208 7.97 -6.56 4.80
CA PHE A 208 7.09 -6.54 5.95
C PHE A 208 6.32 -7.85 6.08
N ASP A 209 5.93 -8.17 7.29
CA ASP A 209 4.98 -9.23 7.62
C ASP A 209 4.10 -8.84 8.80
N SER A 210 3.25 -9.76 9.27
CA SER A 210 2.34 -9.53 10.39
C SER A 210 3.02 -9.20 11.71
N LYS A 211 4.35 -9.27 11.78
CA LYS A 211 5.15 -9.13 12.98
C LYS A 211 6.08 -7.94 12.93
N GLU A 212 6.66 -7.66 11.77
CA GLU A 212 7.63 -6.57 11.62
C GLU A 212 7.69 -5.98 10.21
N THR A 213 8.23 -4.77 10.12
CA THR A 213 8.70 -4.15 8.88
C THR A 213 10.20 -3.93 8.99
N ILE A 214 10.96 -4.38 8.01
CA ILE A 214 12.40 -4.15 7.88
C ILE A 214 12.62 -3.15 6.75
N ILE A 215 13.17 -1.99 7.09
CA ILE A 215 13.58 -0.96 6.14
C ILE A 215 15.01 -1.27 5.72
N GLU A 216 15.18 -1.81 4.52
CA GLU A 216 16.48 -2.20 3.98
C GLU A 216 17.40 -0.98 3.84
N LYS A 217 16.88 0.05 3.16
CA LYS A 217 17.52 1.36 2.99
C LYS A 217 16.54 2.33 2.38
N ILE A 218 16.45 3.52 2.97
CA ILE A 218 15.83 4.70 2.39
C ILE A 218 16.93 5.73 2.20
N THR A 219 16.95 6.42 1.06
CA THR A 219 17.77 7.60 0.79
C THR A 219 16.85 8.76 0.44
N ALA A 220 17.08 9.94 0.97
CA ALA A 220 16.33 11.14 0.59
C ALA A 220 17.12 12.41 0.86
N HIS A 221 16.59 13.56 0.48
CA HIS A 221 17.20 14.86 0.72
C HIS A 221 16.36 15.70 1.66
N TYR A 222 16.97 16.22 2.72
CA TYR A 222 16.42 17.27 3.57
C TYR A 222 17.24 18.55 3.40
N LYS A 223 16.62 19.66 2.98
CA LYS A 223 17.32 20.92 2.65
C LYS A 223 18.51 20.75 1.68
N ASN A 224 18.40 19.80 0.74
CA ASN A 224 19.45 19.36 -0.19
C ASN A 224 20.63 18.60 0.45
N SER A 225 20.54 18.23 1.72
CA SER A 225 21.51 17.35 2.38
C SER A 225 21.01 15.91 2.29
N PRO A 226 21.80 14.99 1.72
CA PRO A 226 21.41 13.59 1.58
C PRO A 226 21.44 12.90 2.95
N PHE A 227 20.43 12.10 3.24
CA PHE A 227 20.46 11.18 4.36
C PHE A 227 20.03 9.78 3.93
N THR A 228 20.45 8.80 4.74
CA THR A 228 20.08 7.40 4.63
C THR A 228 19.42 6.95 5.91
N LEU A 229 18.35 6.18 5.81
CA LEU A 229 17.64 5.54 6.92
C LEU A 229 17.63 4.03 6.72
N THR A 230 17.93 3.28 7.75
CA THR A 230 17.78 1.81 7.83
C THR A 230 17.18 1.46 9.17
N GLY A 231 16.43 0.37 9.28
CA GLY A 231 15.85 0.02 10.58
C GLY A 231 14.79 -1.05 10.51
N ASN A 232 14.13 -1.27 11.64
CA ASN A 232 12.98 -2.16 11.72
C ASN A 232 11.92 -1.61 12.68
N LEU A 233 10.67 -1.98 12.41
CA LEU A 233 9.49 -1.70 13.20
C LEU A 233 8.90 -3.05 13.60
N ALA A 234 8.74 -3.34 14.89
CA ALA A 234 8.13 -4.56 15.39
C ALA A 234 6.75 -4.25 15.97
N TYR A 235 5.78 -5.11 15.69
CA TYR A 235 4.37 -4.96 16.05
C TYR A 235 3.87 -6.02 17.04
N ILE A 236 4.69 -7.04 17.34
CA ILE A 236 4.32 -8.11 18.27
C ILE A 236 4.36 -7.57 19.70
N ASP A 237 3.28 -7.80 20.44
CA ASP A 237 3.05 -7.39 21.84
C ASP A 237 2.96 -5.88 22.03
N GLU A 238 4.07 -5.17 21.81
CA GLU A 238 4.19 -3.72 21.93
C GLU A 238 4.94 -3.15 20.71
N PHE A 239 4.45 -2.03 20.19
CA PHE A 239 5.10 -1.33 19.10
C PHE A 239 6.52 -0.88 19.52
N ASN A 240 7.51 -1.39 18.79
CA ASN A 240 8.92 -1.06 19.00
C ASN A 240 9.59 -0.73 17.68
N TYR A 241 10.63 0.09 17.73
CA TYR A 241 11.39 0.47 16.56
C TYR A 241 12.88 0.54 16.85
N ASN A 242 13.70 0.30 15.84
CA ASN A 242 15.11 0.68 15.81
C ASN A 242 15.38 1.32 14.45
N MET A 243 15.75 2.60 14.48
CA MET A 243 15.94 3.43 13.30
C MET A 243 17.31 4.06 13.34
N LYS A 244 18.11 3.82 12.30
CA LYS A 244 19.43 4.39 12.13
C LYS A 244 19.43 5.37 10.97
N VAL A 245 19.79 6.61 11.26
CA VAL A 245 19.89 7.70 10.29
C VAL A 245 21.33 8.12 10.16
N LYS A 246 21.78 8.31 8.92
CA LYS A 246 23.07 8.92 8.60
C LYS A 246 22.88 10.01 7.57
N SER A 247 23.47 11.17 7.79
CA SER A 247 23.52 12.28 6.85
C SER A 247 24.96 12.72 6.71
N HIS A 248 25.40 12.91 5.47
CA HIS A 248 26.75 13.36 5.16
C HIS A 248 26.69 14.75 4.54
N ASP A 249 27.74 15.55 4.74
CA ASP A 249 27.89 16.87 4.11
C ASP A 249 26.73 17.84 4.40
N PHE A 250 25.99 17.67 5.51
CA PHE A 250 24.86 18.55 5.81
C PHE A 250 25.38 19.93 6.26
N LYS A 251 24.66 20.99 5.88
CA LYS A 251 25.05 22.36 6.26
C LYS A 251 24.77 22.58 7.74
N LEU A 252 25.78 22.97 8.51
CA LEU A 252 25.60 23.29 9.94
C LEU A 252 24.56 24.39 10.19
N SER A 253 24.36 25.30 9.24
CA SER A 253 23.31 26.32 9.29
C SER A 253 21.90 25.73 9.33
N ASP A 254 21.70 24.52 8.81
CA ASP A 254 20.38 23.87 8.77
C ASP A 254 19.92 23.42 10.15
N LEU A 255 20.86 23.26 11.10
CA LEU A 255 20.62 22.99 12.52
C LEU A 255 20.40 24.25 13.35
N LYS A 256 20.52 25.47 12.78
CA LYS A 256 20.47 26.73 13.54
C LYS A 256 19.22 26.86 14.40
N GLU A 257 18.05 26.49 13.88
CA GLU A 257 16.80 26.59 14.67
C GLU A 257 16.78 25.59 15.83
N GLY A 258 17.10 24.32 15.59
CA GLY A 258 17.17 23.33 16.68
C GLY A 258 18.24 23.66 17.71
N LEU A 259 19.41 24.15 17.28
CA LEU A 259 20.51 24.52 18.20
C LEU A 259 20.19 25.76 19.04
N LYS A 260 19.31 26.66 18.60
CA LYS A 260 18.88 27.81 19.43
C LYS A 260 18.11 27.38 20.68
N GLU A 261 17.37 26.29 20.62
CA GLU A 261 16.56 25.82 21.76
C GLU A 261 17.44 25.30 22.91
N TYR A 262 18.62 24.77 22.59
CA TYR A 262 19.55 24.21 23.57
C TYR A 262 20.69 25.15 23.95
N ILE A 263 20.87 26.26 23.22
CA ILE A 263 21.94 27.21 23.47
C ILE A 263 21.34 28.60 23.73
N SER A 264 21.29 28.98 25.01
CA SER A 264 20.92 30.33 25.45
C SER A 264 21.97 31.35 24.99
N LEU A 265 21.73 32.02 23.86
CA LEU A 265 22.66 33.00 23.31
C LEU A 265 22.08 34.40 23.34
N SER A 266 22.93 35.35 23.76
CA SER A 266 22.70 36.79 23.68
C SER A 266 23.03 37.39 22.30
N GLN A 267 23.58 36.59 21.38
CA GLN A 267 23.98 36.99 20.03
C GLN A 267 23.42 36.02 18.97
N GLU A 268 23.36 36.47 17.72
CA GLU A 268 22.87 35.66 16.60
C GLU A 268 23.76 34.41 16.39
N PHE A 269 23.19 33.21 16.56
CA PHE A 269 23.91 31.95 16.39
C PHE A 269 24.51 31.85 14.98
N GLN A 270 25.84 31.77 14.92
CA GLN A 270 26.58 31.53 13.69
C GLN A 270 27.01 30.07 13.63
N ALA A 271 26.43 29.33 12.70
CA ALA A 271 26.83 27.98 12.32
C ALA A 271 27.09 27.96 10.81
N LYS A 272 28.35 27.80 10.43
CA LYS A 272 28.79 27.72 9.03
C LYS A 272 29.67 26.49 8.87
N GLY A 273 29.63 25.89 7.69
CA GLY A 273 30.44 24.71 7.37
C GLY A 273 29.60 23.47 7.13
N LYS A 274 30.29 22.33 7.08
CA LYS A 274 29.70 21.02 6.81
C LYS A 274 29.93 20.09 7.98
N SER A 275 28.98 19.18 8.17
CA SER A 275 29.06 18.19 9.21
C SER A 275 28.40 16.88 8.75
N ASN A 276 28.75 15.80 9.43
CA ASN A 276 28.10 14.50 9.30
C ASN A 276 27.31 14.25 10.58
N LEU A 277 26.08 13.75 10.41
CA LEU A 277 25.18 13.40 11.50
C LEU A 277 24.89 11.91 11.40
N SER A 278 25.10 11.17 12.48
CA SER A 278 24.66 9.79 12.60
C SER A 278 23.90 9.64 13.90
N PHE A 279 22.69 9.10 13.88
CA PHE A 279 21.97 8.77 15.09
C PHE A 279 21.17 7.49 14.95
N GLU A 280 20.96 6.84 16.08
CA GLU A 280 20.12 5.67 16.25
C GLU A 280 19.05 6.02 17.29
N VAL A 281 17.80 5.74 16.94
CA VAL A 281 16.65 5.87 17.84
C VAL A 281 16.06 4.49 18.00
N SER A 282 15.92 4.02 19.23
CA SER A 282 15.32 2.72 19.52
C SER A 282 14.41 2.74 20.74
N GLY A 283 13.40 1.88 20.75
CA GLY A 283 12.44 1.75 21.86
C GLY A 283 10.99 1.74 21.38
N SER A 284 10.09 2.20 22.25
CA SER A 284 8.65 2.31 22.02
C SER A 284 8.19 3.78 22.04
N GLU A 285 6.90 4.02 21.84
CA GLU A 285 6.31 5.37 21.88
C GLU A 285 6.54 6.06 23.25
N GLU A 286 6.47 5.30 24.34
CA GLU A 286 6.63 5.84 25.71
C GLU A 286 8.07 5.84 26.20
N ILE A 287 8.89 4.88 25.76
CA ILE A 287 10.25 4.68 26.26
C ILE A 287 11.20 4.53 25.08
N PHE A 288 11.87 5.62 24.70
CA PHE A 288 12.85 5.63 23.63
C PHE A 288 14.22 6.11 24.09
N GLN A 289 15.25 5.65 23.37
CA GLN A 289 16.64 6.05 23.53
C GLN A 289 17.14 6.64 22.22
N VAL A 290 17.97 7.67 22.33
CA VAL A 290 18.65 8.30 21.20
C VAL A 290 20.14 8.27 21.46
N GLN A 291 20.90 7.68 20.56
CA GLN A 291 22.35 7.78 20.55
C GLN A 291 22.80 8.37 19.23
N GLY A 292 23.58 9.44 19.26
CA GLY A 292 24.02 10.10 18.04
C GLY A 292 25.38 10.77 18.16
N GLU A 293 25.94 11.05 17.00
CA GLU A 293 27.22 11.71 16.81
C GLU A 293 27.05 12.80 15.76
N LEU A 294 27.61 13.97 16.07
CA LEU A 294 27.71 15.12 15.17
C LEU A 294 29.18 15.42 14.93
N LEU A 295 29.68 15.10 13.74
CA LEU A 295 31.07 15.33 13.36
C LEU A 295 31.15 16.56 12.46
N THR A 296 31.76 17.64 12.95
CA THR A 296 32.05 18.81 12.12
C THR A 296 33.40 18.63 11.46
N GLU A 297 33.42 18.43 10.15
CA GLU A 297 34.68 18.31 9.40
C GLU A 297 35.34 19.67 9.18
N GLN A 298 34.53 20.70 8.88
CA GLN A 298 34.97 22.08 8.69
C GLN A 298 33.84 23.00 9.11
N GLY A 299 34.06 23.90 10.06
CA GLY A 299 32.99 24.83 10.41
C GLY A 299 33.34 25.87 11.46
N LYS A 300 32.53 26.94 11.46
CA LYS A 300 32.54 27.97 12.50
C LYS A 300 31.27 27.86 13.33
N LEU A 301 31.43 27.61 14.63
CA LEU A 301 30.35 27.71 15.62
C LEU A 301 30.70 28.82 16.60
N GLN A 302 29.87 29.88 16.62
CA GLN A 302 30.06 31.03 17.53
C GLN A 302 31.48 31.64 17.52
N GLY A 303 32.10 31.72 16.33
CA GLY A 303 33.44 32.29 16.18
C GLY A 303 34.60 31.33 16.47
N TYR A 304 34.34 30.12 16.97
CA TYR A 304 35.34 29.05 17.02
C TYR A 304 35.46 28.37 15.67
N ASP A 305 36.67 28.33 15.13
CA ASP A 305 37.01 27.70 13.86
C ASP A 305 37.46 26.25 14.13
N PHE A 306 36.72 25.29 13.59
CA PHE A 306 37.08 23.88 13.57
C PHE A 306 37.68 23.61 12.18
N SER A 307 39.01 23.64 12.12
CA SER A 307 39.84 23.46 10.92
C SER A 307 40.58 22.13 10.94
#